data_AF-A0A843V1C1-F1
#
_entry.id   AF-A0A843V1C1-F1
#
_cell.length_a   1.000
_cell.length_b   1.000
_cell.length_c   1.000
_cell.angle_alpha   90.00
_cell.angle_beta   90.00
_cell.angle_gamma   90.00
#
_symmetry.space_group_name_H-M   'P 1'
#
loop_
_entity.id
_entity.type
_entity.pdbx_description
1 polymer ?
#
loop_
_entity_poly.entity_id
_entity_poly.type
_entity_poly.pdbx_seq_one_letter_code
_entity_poly.pdbx_strand_id
1 'polypeptide(L)'
;MFRIRHCPARRLPCQLRPLRRRLPRGGVATGRFTNGYNFIDVIAQHLGFEQSPPAFVSVSRGDNPVSKGVNFASGGSGIMVKVFLDIVESVNLLMSSKGSVLRCDVTGKILMKCFLSGMPDLKLGLNDKIGLEKESQLKSKPAKSGKTIELDDVTFHQCVNLTRFNSEKTVSFVPPDDEFELMKYRITEGVNLPFRVLPTIKELGRTRMEINVKVKSIFGAKMFALGVVVKVPVPKQTAKTSFQVTSGRAKYNAAIDCIVWKIRKFPGQTESTMSAEIELISTMAEKKSWTRPPIQMEFQTNRHQKCWFWQVPMFTASGLRVRFLKVWEKSGYNTVEWVRYITKAGSYEIRC
;
A
#
# COMPACT_ATOMS: atom_id res chain seq x y z
N MET A 1 -11.29 -9.81 35.63
CA MET A 1 -11.43 -11.24 35.26
C MET A 1 -12.93 -11.57 35.26
N PHE A 2 -13.65 -11.29 34.16
CA PHE A 2 -15.11 -11.48 34.12
C PHE A 2 -15.45 -12.91 33.68
N ARG A 3 -15.83 -13.72 34.65
CA ARG A 3 -16.34 -15.09 34.48
C ARG A 3 -17.75 -15.00 33.90
N ILE A 4 -17.94 -15.47 32.66
CA ILE A 4 -19.26 -15.56 32.03
C ILE A 4 -20.02 -16.70 32.72
N ARG A 5 -20.98 -16.36 33.60
CA ARG A 5 -21.98 -17.32 34.08
C ARG A 5 -23.05 -17.46 32.99
N HIS A 6 -23.25 -18.68 32.49
CA HIS A 6 -24.44 -19.03 31.73
C HIS A 6 -25.69 -18.80 32.59
N CYS A 7 -26.62 -17.99 32.10
CA CYS A 7 -27.94 -17.78 32.71
C CYS A 7 -29.02 -18.23 31.71
N PRO A 8 -30.12 -18.85 32.18
CA PRO A 8 -31.03 -19.64 31.36
C PRO A 8 -31.92 -18.75 30.47
N ALA A 9 -31.94 -19.07 29.18
CA ALA A 9 -32.73 -18.34 28.18
C ALA A 9 -34.24 -18.51 28.43
N ARG A 10 -34.91 -17.44 28.88
CA ARG A 10 -36.35 -17.29 28.71
C ARG A 10 -36.63 -16.12 27.75
N ARG A 11 -37.02 -16.49 26.53
CA ARG A 11 -37.56 -15.67 25.42
C ARG A 11 -36.65 -14.53 24.94
N LEU A 12 -35.85 -14.81 23.90
CA LEU A 12 -35.03 -13.82 23.20
C LEU A 12 -35.56 -13.59 21.77
N PRO A 13 -35.84 -12.33 21.36
CA PRO A 13 -36.01 -11.98 19.95
C PRO A 13 -34.64 -11.71 19.30
N CYS A 14 -34.22 -12.60 18.38
CA CYS A 14 -32.98 -12.49 17.59
C CYS A 14 -33.30 -12.27 16.10
N GLN A 15 -32.49 -11.50 15.38
CA GLN A 15 -32.56 -11.34 13.92
C GLN A 15 -31.18 -11.56 13.28
N LEU A 16 -31.06 -12.65 12.52
CA LEU A 16 -30.20 -12.75 11.35
C LEU A 16 -30.90 -13.66 10.31
N ARG A 17 -31.07 -13.18 9.08
CA ARG A 17 -30.98 -14.02 7.87
C ARG A 17 -29.89 -13.35 7.02
N PRO A 18 -28.79 -14.04 6.68
CA PRO A 18 -28.88 -15.28 5.92
C PRO A 18 -27.91 -16.36 6.42
N LEU A 19 -28.40 -17.33 7.20
CA LEU A 19 -27.84 -18.68 7.20
C LEU A 19 -28.88 -19.64 7.78
N ARG A 20 -29.07 -20.76 7.09
CA ARG A 20 -30.14 -21.74 7.27
C ARG A 20 -29.99 -22.48 8.62
N ARG A 21 -30.37 -21.88 9.74
CA ARG A 21 -30.56 -22.57 11.04
C ARG A 21 -31.89 -22.16 11.68
N ARG A 22 -32.64 -23.18 12.15
CA ARG A 22 -34.02 -23.09 12.65
C ARG A 22 -34.14 -22.08 13.81
N LEU A 23 -35.08 -21.14 13.68
CA LEU A 23 -35.53 -20.23 14.75
C LEU A 23 -36.31 -21.02 15.83
N PRO A 24 -36.05 -20.81 17.14
CA PRO A 24 -36.96 -21.28 18.17
C PRO A 24 -38.19 -20.36 18.25
N ARG A 25 -39.34 -20.91 17.83
CA ARG A 25 -40.74 -20.48 18.04
C ARG A 25 -40.99 -18.98 18.37
N GLY A 26 -41.30 -18.19 17.34
CA GLY A 26 -42.19 -17.01 17.45
C GLY A 26 -41.58 -15.61 17.67
N GLY A 27 -40.29 -15.37 17.39
CA GLY A 27 -39.68 -14.03 17.57
C GLY A 27 -40.02 -13.00 16.47
N VAL A 28 -40.30 -11.76 16.87
CA VAL A 28 -40.52 -10.57 16.00
C VAL A 28 -39.19 -9.83 15.76
N ALA A 29 -39.01 -9.28 14.57
CA ALA A 29 -37.81 -8.53 14.17
C ALA A 29 -37.69 -7.18 14.90
N THR A 30 -36.61 -6.93 15.63
CA THR A 30 -36.43 -5.69 16.43
C THR A 30 -35.45 -4.68 15.82
N GLY A 31 -34.78 -5.01 14.71
CA GLY A 31 -33.84 -4.10 14.03
C GLY A 31 -32.49 -3.90 14.75
N ARG A 32 -32.23 -4.59 15.87
CA ARG A 32 -30.95 -4.53 16.61
C ARG A 32 -29.96 -5.59 16.11
N PHE A 33 -28.67 -5.25 16.09
CA PHE A 33 -27.60 -6.15 15.65
C PHE A 33 -27.35 -7.27 16.68
N THR A 34 -26.95 -8.47 16.24
CA THR A 34 -26.64 -9.66 17.07
C THR A 34 -27.81 -10.26 17.87
N ASN A 35 -27.64 -10.49 19.19
CA ASN A 35 -28.62 -11.09 20.10
C ASN A 35 -29.64 -10.07 20.66
N GLY A 36 -29.65 -8.85 20.10
CA GLY A 36 -30.55 -7.78 20.51
C GLY A 36 -30.11 -6.99 21.75
N TYR A 37 -28.99 -7.35 22.38
CA TYR A 37 -28.45 -6.66 23.57
C TYR A 37 -27.39 -5.63 23.20
N ASN A 38 -27.67 -4.36 23.49
CA ASN A 38 -26.72 -3.24 23.44
C ASN A 38 -26.22 -2.87 24.85
N PHE A 39 -25.15 -2.09 24.92
CA PHE A 39 -24.60 -1.57 26.19
C PHE A 39 -25.64 -0.81 27.03
N ILE A 40 -26.60 -0.14 26.38
CA ILE A 40 -27.73 0.54 27.03
C ILE A 40 -28.64 -0.44 27.77
N ASP A 41 -28.79 -1.67 27.28
CA ASP A 41 -29.62 -2.69 27.91
C ASP A 41 -28.95 -3.22 29.20
N VAL A 42 -27.62 -3.28 29.21
CA VAL A 42 -26.82 -3.63 30.39
C VAL A 42 -26.95 -2.55 31.48
N ILE A 43 -26.91 -1.27 31.08
CA ILE A 43 -27.15 -0.14 31.99
C ILE A 43 -28.59 -0.16 32.51
N ALA A 44 -29.58 -0.37 31.63
CA ALA A 44 -30.99 -0.41 32.02
C ALA A 44 -31.26 -1.53 33.05
N GLN A 45 -30.64 -2.70 32.86
CA GLN A 45 -30.70 -3.79 33.84
C GLN A 45 -30.04 -3.45 35.17
N HIS A 46 -28.88 -2.77 35.14
CA HIS A 46 -28.21 -2.32 36.37
C HIS A 46 -29.00 -1.25 37.12
N LEU A 47 -29.77 -0.42 36.41
CA LEU A 47 -30.64 0.61 36.97
C LEU A 47 -32.04 0.08 37.35
N GLY A 48 -32.32 -1.21 37.15
CA GLY A 48 -33.58 -1.85 37.56
C GLY A 48 -34.77 -1.62 36.62
N PHE A 49 -34.54 -1.15 35.39
CA PHE A 49 -35.62 -1.01 34.40
C PHE A 49 -35.98 -2.37 33.77
N GLU A 50 -37.28 -2.66 33.61
CA GLU A 50 -37.75 -3.92 33.02
C GLU A 50 -37.34 -4.08 31.55
N GLN A 51 -37.29 -2.98 30.79
CA GLN A 51 -36.90 -2.98 29.38
C GLN A 51 -36.17 -1.69 29.00
N SER A 52 -35.19 -1.81 28.11
CA SER A 52 -34.54 -0.65 27.47
C SER A 52 -35.52 0.12 26.59
N PRO A 53 -35.34 1.43 26.38
CA PRO A 53 -36.12 2.18 25.41
C PRO A 53 -36.12 1.54 24.02
N PRO A 54 -37.25 1.58 23.29
CA PRO A 54 -37.37 0.95 21.98
C PRO A 54 -36.33 1.49 21.00
N ALA A 55 -35.83 0.61 20.13
CA ALA A 55 -34.85 0.98 19.13
C ALA A 55 -35.51 1.69 17.95
N PHE A 56 -35.05 2.90 17.63
CA PHE A 56 -35.52 3.67 16.48
C PHE A 56 -34.52 3.59 15.32
N VAL A 57 -35.04 3.44 14.10
CA VAL A 57 -34.26 3.46 12.84
C VAL A 57 -34.04 4.91 12.37
N SER A 58 -35.06 5.75 12.51
CA SER A 58 -35.01 7.20 12.32
C SER A 58 -36.06 7.86 13.21
N VAL A 59 -35.77 9.05 13.74
CA VAL A 59 -36.73 9.84 14.52
C VAL A 59 -37.31 10.92 13.60
N SER A 60 -38.61 10.87 13.33
CA SER A 60 -39.34 11.92 12.61
C SER A 60 -39.64 13.10 13.54
N ARG A 61 -39.53 14.33 13.03
CA ARG A 61 -39.55 15.60 13.80
C ARG A 61 -40.90 15.99 14.45
N GLY A 62 -41.85 15.06 14.56
CA GLY A 62 -43.20 15.31 15.10
C GLY A 62 -43.62 14.36 16.22
N ASP A 63 -42.82 13.35 16.55
CA ASP A 63 -43.16 12.39 17.60
C ASP A 63 -42.60 12.86 18.96
N ASN A 64 -43.39 12.69 20.03
CA ASN A 64 -43.02 13.00 21.41
C ASN A 64 -42.09 11.98 22.16
N PRO A 65 -41.51 10.89 21.59
CA PRO A 65 -40.78 9.89 22.38
C PRO A 65 -39.35 10.30 22.75
N VAL A 66 -38.84 11.45 22.28
CA VAL A 66 -37.53 11.97 22.70
C VAL A 66 -37.48 12.23 24.21
N SER A 67 -38.61 12.63 24.80
CA SER A 67 -38.75 12.93 26.24
C SER A 67 -38.55 11.71 27.16
N LYS A 68 -38.80 10.49 26.67
CA LYS A 68 -38.63 9.22 27.42
C LYS A 68 -37.31 8.52 27.15
N GLY A 69 -36.46 9.10 26.30
CA GLY A 69 -35.19 8.54 25.88
C GLY A 69 -35.31 7.70 24.60
N VAL A 70 -34.35 7.89 23.70
CA VAL A 70 -34.25 7.20 22.41
C VAL A 70 -33.01 6.32 22.40
N ASN A 71 -33.17 5.07 21.95
CA ASN A 71 -32.06 4.16 21.72
C ASN A 71 -31.90 3.97 20.20
N PHE A 72 -30.72 4.26 19.67
CA PHE A 72 -30.42 3.98 18.26
C PHE A 72 -29.89 2.56 18.16
N ALA A 73 -30.45 1.76 17.25
CA ALA A 73 -30.11 0.33 17.09
C ALA A 73 -28.67 0.05 16.65
N SER A 74 -27.85 1.09 16.46
CA SER A 74 -26.49 1.00 15.98
C SER A 74 -25.55 0.66 17.13
N GLY A 75 -24.99 -0.55 17.11
CA GLY A 75 -23.77 -0.84 17.84
C GLY A 75 -22.72 0.16 17.37
N GLY A 76 -22.24 1.01 18.28
CA GLY A 76 -21.38 2.13 17.95
C GLY A 76 -20.14 1.70 17.18
N SER A 77 -20.18 1.84 15.86
CA SER A 77 -19.00 2.01 15.02
C SER A 77 -19.00 3.48 14.63
N GLY A 78 -17.90 4.16 14.95
CA GLY A 78 -17.84 5.61 15.10
C GLY A 78 -18.32 6.42 13.89
N ILE A 79 -18.75 7.65 14.19
CA ILE A 79 -19.21 8.72 13.28
C ILE A 79 -18.20 9.07 12.16
N MET A 80 -17.01 8.49 12.16
CA MET A 80 -15.95 8.81 11.22
C MET A 80 -15.88 7.81 10.08
N VAL A 81 -16.68 8.07 9.05
CA VAL A 81 -16.68 7.31 7.82
C VAL A 81 -15.47 7.66 6.96
N LYS A 82 -14.44 6.80 6.97
CA LYS A 82 -13.20 7.02 6.23
C LYS A 82 -12.70 5.76 5.55
N VAL A 83 -12.17 5.95 4.36
CA VAL A 83 -11.51 4.89 3.60
C VAL A 83 -10.10 5.32 3.27
N PHE A 84 -9.13 4.47 3.60
CA PHE A 84 -7.74 4.64 3.24
C PHE A 84 -7.35 3.54 2.27
N LEU A 85 -6.71 3.93 1.18
CA LEU A 85 -6.25 3.03 0.13
C LEU A 85 -4.77 3.29 -0.11
N ASP A 86 -3.96 2.30 0.27
CA ASP A 86 -2.51 2.32 0.17
C ASP A 86 -2.07 1.39 -0.97
N ILE A 87 -1.54 1.97 -2.05
CA ILE A 87 -0.91 1.23 -3.14
C ILE A 87 0.57 1.07 -2.80
N VAL A 88 0.99 -0.16 -2.49
CA VAL A 88 2.38 -0.49 -2.18
C VAL A 88 2.99 -1.25 -3.34
N GLU A 89 3.99 -0.64 -3.98
CA GLU A 89 4.73 -1.25 -5.08
C GLU A 89 6.14 -1.61 -4.65
N SER A 90 6.55 -2.83 -4.94
CA SER A 90 7.91 -3.32 -4.77
C SER A 90 8.54 -3.53 -6.15
N VAL A 91 9.57 -2.74 -6.44
CA VAL A 91 10.29 -2.79 -7.72
C VAL A 91 11.48 -3.73 -7.62
N ASN A 92 11.48 -4.77 -8.44
CA ASN A 92 12.61 -5.67 -8.62
C ASN A 92 13.32 -5.32 -9.94
N LEU A 93 14.62 -5.09 -9.88
CA LEU A 93 15.46 -4.76 -11.01
C LEU A 93 16.75 -5.56 -10.95
N LEU A 94 17.13 -6.15 -12.08
CA LEU A 94 18.47 -6.62 -12.35
C LEU A 94 19.03 -5.84 -13.54
N MET A 95 20.12 -5.10 -13.31
CA MET A 95 20.77 -4.30 -14.34
C MET A 95 22.19 -4.78 -14.62
N SER A 96 22.63 -4.66 -15.88
CA SER A 96 24.01 -4.88 -16.29
C SER A 96 24.91 -3.70 -15.91
N SER A 97 26.23 -3.91 -15.87
CA SER A 97 27.23 -2.87 -15.58
C SER A 97 27.21 -1.72 -16.59
N LYS A 98 26.81 -2.00 -17.84
CA LYS A 98 26.64 -0.99 -18.91
C LYS A 98 25.33 -0.19 -18.77
N GLY A 99 24.49 -0.50 -17.79
CA GLY A 99 23.22 0.18 -17.55
C GLY A 99 22.08 -0.26 -18.48
N SER A 100 22.17 -1.46 -19.07
CA SER A 100 21.05 -2.14 -19.72
C SER A 100 20.26 -2.97 -18.71
N VAL A 101 18.93 -2.91 -18.80
CA VAL A 101 18.02 -3.64 -17.91
C VAL A 101 17.97 -5.10 -18.36
N LEU A 102 18.35 -6.03 -17.50
CA LEU A 102 18.29 -7.47 -17.78
C LEU A 102 16.93 -8.06 -17.37
N ARG A 103 16.41 -7.64 -16.22
CA ARG A 103 15.10 -8.04 -15.70
C ARG A 103 14.50 -6.88 -14.93
N CYS A 104 13.23 -6.60 -15.16
CA CYS A 104 12.47 -5.64 -14.37
C CYS A 104 11.09 -6.22 -14.11
N ASP A 105 10.68 -6.28 -12.84
CA ASP A 105 9.34 -6.67 -12.46
C ASP A 105 8.85 -5.87 -11.26
N VAL A 106 7.60 -5.45 -11.31
CA VAL A 106 6.94 -4.73 -10.22
C VAL A 106 5.89 -5.64 -9.62
N THR A 107 5.95 -5.79 -8.31
CA THR A 107 4.94 -6.49 -7.51
C THR A 107 4.19 -5.45 -6.70
N GLY A 108 2.91 -5.26 -7.01
CA GLY A 108 2.06 -4.29 -6.36
C GLY A 108 1.01 -4.96 -5.49
N LYS A 109 0.68 -4.31 -4.37
CA LYS A 109 -0.41 -4.70 -3.47
C LYS A 109 -1.24 -3.47 -3.16
N ILE A 110 -2.55 -3.63 -3.17
CA ILE A 110 -3.50 -2.61 -2.74
C ILE A 110 -4.02 -3.01 -1.37
N LEU A 111 -3.59 -2.27 -0.35
CA LEU A 111 -4.06 -2.40 1.02
C LEU A 111 -5.17 -1.38 1.24
N MET A 112 -6.24 -1.81 1.88
CA MET A 112 -7.38 -0.97 2.17
C MET A 112 -7.66 -1.00 3.65
N LYS A 113 -7.91 0.16 4.25
CA LYS A 113 -8.41 0.30 5.62
C LYS A 113 -9.75 0.99 5.58
N CYS A 114 -10.79 0.27 6.00
CA CYS A 114 -12.16 0.76 5.97
C CYS A 114 -12.66 1.03 7.38
N PHE A 115 -13.10 2.27 7.61
CA PHE A 115 -13.89 2.67 8.76
C PHE A 115 -15.28 3.04 8.24
N LEU A 116 -15.99 2.04 7.72
CA LEU A 116 -17.33 2.19 7.17
C LEU A 116 -18.34 1.59 8.15
N SER A 117 -19.54 2.15 8.18
CA SER A 117 -20.63 1.60 8.96
C SER A 117 -21.55 0.82 8.02
N GLY A 118 -22.04 -0.35 8.44
CA GLY A 118 -22.96 -1.16 7.63
C GLY A 118 -22.26 -2.06 6.62
N MET A 119 -22.94 -2.36 5.50
CA MET A 119 -22.44 -3.21 4.41
C MET A 119 -22.51 -2.46 3.07
N PRO A 120 -21.61 -1.49 2.84
CA PRO A 120 -21.58 -0.73 1.60
C PRO A 120 -21.00 -1.54 0.43
N ASP A 121 -21.48 -1.30 -0.79
CA ASP A 121 -20.90 -1.83 -2.04
C ASP A 121 -19.91 -0.79 -2.60
N LEU A 122 -18.64 -1.16 -2.71
CA LEU A 122 -17.57 -0.27 -3.17
C LEU A 122 -17.15 -0.62 -4.58
N LYS A 123 -16.94 0.42 -5.39
CA LYS A 123 -16.45 0.31 -6.76
C LYS A 123 -15.14 1.07 -6.92
N LEU A 124 -14.08 0.35 -7.26
CA LEU A 124 -12.75 0.90 -7.53
C LEU A 124 -12.45 0.83 -9.03
N GLY A 125 -12.15 1.99 -9.62
CA GLY A 125 -11.72 2.13 -11.01
C GLY A 125 -10.22 2.38 -11.14
N LEU A 126 -9.54 1.54 -11.92
CA LEU A 126 -8.09 1.63 -12.20
C LEU A 126 -7.85 2.08 -13.66
N ASN A 127 -6.63 2.54 -13.97
CA ASN A 127 -6.20 2.88 -15.33
C ASN A 127 -5.65 1.68 -16.12
N ASP A 128 -6.48 0.66 -16.32
CA ASP A 128 -6.18 -0.50 -17.19
C ASP A 128 -6.41 -0.15 -18.67
N LYS A 129 -5.56 -0.66 -19.58
CA LYS A 129 -5.59 -0.40 -21.03
C LYS A 129 -6.96 -0.68 -21.65
N ILE A 130 -7.61 -1.75 -21.20
CA ILE A 130 -8.90 -2.22 -21.72
C ILE A 130 -10.07 -1.33 -21.23
N GLY A 131 -9.96 -0.71 -20.05
CA GLY A 131 -11.00 0.14 -19.49
C GLY A 131 -11.13 1.51 -20.19
N LEU A 132 -10.04 1.99 -20.77
CA LEU A 132 -10.00 3.29 -21.47
C LEU A 132 -10.64 3.27 -22.84
N GLU A 133 -10.52 2.16 -23.57
CA GLU A 133 -11.07 2.03 -24.92
C GLU A 133 -12.60 2.13 -24.90
N LYS A 134 -13.27 1.51 -23.90
CA LYS A 134 -14.72 1.61 -23.72
C LYS A 134 -15.21 3.02 -23.37
N GLU A 135 -14.40 3.83 -22.68
CA GLU A 135 -14.74 5.24 -22.37
C GLU A 135 -14.46 6.19 -23.55
N SER A 136 -13.42 5.92 -24.35
CA SER A 136 -13.07 6.75 -25.52
C SER A 136 -14.11 6.71 -26.64
N GLN A 137 -14.91 5.64 -26.73
CA GLN A 137 -16.00 5.53 -27.70
C GLN A 137 -17.22 6.41 -27.32
N LEU A 138 -17.36 6.82 -26.06
CA LEU A 138 -18.54 7.56 -25.58
C LEU A 138 -18.33 9.08 -25.45
N LYS A 139 -17.08 9.57 -25.52
CA LYS A 139 -16.77 11.00 -25.38
C LYS A 139 -15.71 11.43 -26.39
N SER A 140 -16.15 12.16 -27.42
CA SER A 140 -15.36 12.83 -28.46
C SER A 140 -14.48 13.97 -27.90
N LYS A 141 -13.48 13.66 -27.08
CA LYS A 141 -12.39 14.58 -26.74
C LYS A 141 -11.07 13.80 -26.70
N PRO A 142 -9.98 14.30 -27.32
CA PRO A 142 -8.68 13.65 -27.24
C PRO A 142 -8.14 13.89 -25.83
N ALA A 143 -8.38 12.93 -24.93
CA ALA A 143 -7.78 12.96 -23.60
C ALA A 143 -6.29 12.62 -23.75
N LYS A 144 -5.44 13.55 -23.32
CA LYS A 144 -3.97 13.43 -23.25
C LYS A 144 -3.56 12.03 -22.80
N SER A 145 -2.59 11.47 -23.50
CA SER A 145 -1.92 10.17 -23.29
C SER A 145 -1.65 9.81 -21.83
N GLY A 146 -2.68 9.36 -21.12
CA GLY A 146 -2.50 8.60 -19.90
C GLY A 146 -1.93 7.25 -20.30
N LYS A 147 -0.67 6.99 -19.94
CA LYS A 147 -0.01 5.69 -20.15
C LYS A 147 -0.96 4.60 -19.62
N THR A 148 -1.55 3.84 -20.53
CA THR A 148 -2.35 2.66 -20.23
C THR A 148 -1.42 1.58 -19.73
N ILE A 149 -1.85 0.84 -18.71
CA ILE A 149 -1.03 -0.19 -18.08
C ILE A 149 -1.65 -1.53 -18.43
N GLU A 150 -0.79 -2.47 -18.75
CA GLU A 150 -1.14 -3.88 -18.87
C GLU A 150 -0.74 -4.57 -17.58
N LEU A 151 -1.71 -5.23 -16.95
CA LEU A 151 -1.51 -6.03 -15.74
C LEU A 151 -1.35 -7.48 -16.18
N ASP A 152 -0.22 -8.11 -15.84
CA ASP A 152 0.07 -9.48 -16.25
C ASP A 152 -0.77 -10.46 -15.43
N ASP A 153 -0.54 -10.46 -14.12
CA ASP A 153 -1.22 -11.32 -13.16
C ASP A 153 -1.90 -10.46 -12.11
N VAL A 154 -3.19 -10.73 -11.86
CA VAL A 154 -3.95 -10.08 -10.80
C VAL A 154 -4.64 -11.12 -9.94
N THR A 155 -4.43 -11.00 -8.63
CA THR A 155 -5.08 -11.81 -7.60
C THR A 155 -5.93 -10.89 -6.75
N PHE A 156 -7.16 -11.31 -6.47
CA PHE A 156 -8.14 -10.52 -5.74
C PHE A 156 -8.48 -11.16 -4.40
N HIS A 157 -8.92 -10.35 -3.46
CA HIS A 157 -9.56 -10.84 -2.25
C HIS A 157 -10.90 -11.50 -2.57
N GLN A 158 -11.31 -12.45 -1.72
CA GLN A 158 -12.59 -13.17 -1.84
C GLN A 158 -13.84 -12.27 -1.83
N CYS A 159 -13.73 -11.03 -1.36
CA CYS A 159 -14.84 -10.06 -1.34
C CYS A 159 -15.13 -9.44 -2.71
N VAL A 160 -14.27 -9.69 -3.72
CA VAL A 160 -14.37 -9.08 -5.05
C VAL A 160 -15.23 -9.93 -5.97
N ASN A 161 -16.13 -9.26 -6.69
CA ASN A 161 -16.92 -9.90 -7.74
C ASN A 161 -16.13 -9.96 -9.06
N LEU A 162 -15.58 -11.13 -9.37
CA LEU A 162 -14.78 -11.38 -10.58
C LEU A 162 -15.59 -11.22 -11.88
N THR A 163 -16.89 -11.55 -11.86
CA THR A 163 -17.77 -11.44 -13.03
C THR A 163 -17.93 -9.98 -13.47
N ARG A 164 -18.16 -9.08 -12.51
CA ARG A 164 -18.25 -7.62 -12.77
C ARG A 164 -16.92 -7.03 -13.20
N PHE A 165 -15.81 -7.53 -12.65
CA PHE A 165 -14.48 -7.09 -13.06
C PHE A 165 -14.20 -7.43 -14.53
N ASN A 166 -14.60 -8.60 -15.02
CA ASN A 166 -14.33 -8.98 -16.41
C ASN A 166 -15.13 -8.12 -17.43
N SER A 167 -16.38 -7.77 -17.11
CA SER A 167 -17.24 -6.97 -17.99
C SER A 167 -16.93 -5.46 -17.95
N GLU A 168 -16.88 -4.88 -16.75
CA GLU A 168 -16.80 -3.42 -16.52
C GLU A 168 -15.37 -2.93 -16.23
N LYS A 169 -14.39 -3.84 -16.03
CA LYS A 169 -13.02 -3.51 -15.57
C LYS A 169 -13.01 -2.64 -14.31
N THR A 170 -14.07 -2.74 -13.52
CA THR A 170 -14.25 -2.05 -12.25
C THR A 170 -14.32 -3.09 -11.15
N VAL A 171 -13.50 -2.93 -10.12
CA VAL A 171 -13.46 -3.86 -8.99
C VAL A 171 -14.62 -3.50 -8.06
N SER A 172 -15.67 -4.32 -8.06
CA SER A 172 -16.82 -4.18 -7.15
C SER A 172 -16.68 -5.16 -5.98
N PHE A 173 -16.78 -4.67 -4.74
CA PHE A 173 -16.60 -5.49 -3.55
C PHE A 173 -17.28 -4.89 -2.31
N VAL A 174 -17.60 -5.75 -1.35
CA VAL A 174 -18.01 -5.33 -0.01
C VAL A 174 -16.79 -5.51 0.91
N PRO A 175 -16.17 -4.45 1.41
CA PRO A 175 -14.96 -4.55 2.21
C PRO A 175 -15.24 -5.27 3.53
N PRO A 176 -14.34 -6.16 3.97
CA PRO A 176 -14.26 -6.53 5.38
C PRO A 176 -13.99 -5.30 6.24
N ASP A 177 -14.41 -5.35 7.49
CA ASP A 177 -14.06 -4.34 8.48
C ASP A 177 -12.55 -4.38 8.77
N ASP A 178 -11.95 -3.21 9.00
CA ASP A 178 -10.52 -3.01 9.29
C ASP A 178 -9.57 -3.08 8.05
N GLU A 179 -8.30 -3.42 8.26
CA GLU A 179 -7.24 -3.52 7.25
C GLU A 179 -7.23 -4.87 6.53
N PHE A 180 -7.30 -4.83 5.20
CA PHE A 180 -7.20 -6.03 4.36
C PHE A 180 -6.48 -5.78 3.02
N GLU A 181 -5.96 -6.84 2.41
CA GLU A 181 -5.34 -6.81 1.08
C GLU A 181 -6.43 -7.02 0.02
N LEU A 182 -6.77 -5.96 -0.73
CA LEU A 182 -7.84 -5.99 -1.73
C LEU A 182 -7.42 -6.73 -3.01
N MET A 183 -6.23 -6.43 -3.50
CA MET A 183 -5.67 -7.08 -4.68
C MET A 183 -4.15 -7.01 -4.70
N LYS A 184 -3.54 -8.00 -5.36
CA LYS A 184 -2.12 -8.04 -5.65
C LYS A 184 -1.94 -8.23 -7.15
N TYR A 185 -1.06 -7.43 -7.74
CA TYR A 185 -0.79 -7.43 -9.16
C TYR A 185 0.70 -7.53 -9.46
N ARG A 186 1.02 -8.05 -10.64
CA ARG A 186 2.37 -8.11 -11.19
C ARG A 186 2.41 -7.41 -12.54
N ILE A 187 3.46 -6.64 -12.78
CA ILE A 187 3.71 -5.94 -14.04
C ILE A 187 5.16 -6.17 -14.45
N THR A 188 5.38 -6.59 -15.69
CA THR A 188 6.70 -6.79 -16.30
C THR A 188 6.98 -5.75 -17.38
N GLU A 189 5.96 -5.25 -18.06
CA GLU A 189 6.09 -4.28 -19.16
C GLU A 189 5.84 -2.83 -18.74
N GLY A 190 6.44 -1.87 -19.45
CA GLY A 190 6.16 -0.45 -19.26
C GLY A 190 6.62 0.15 -17.92
N VAL A 191 7.45 -0.55 -17.15
CA VAL A 191 7.93 -0.11 -15.84
C VAL A 191 8.83 1.13 -15.94
N ASN A 192 8.52 2.17 -15.16
CA ASN A 192 9.36 3.35 -15.01
C ASN A 192 10.35 3.13 -13.86
N LEU A 193 11.65 3.11 -14.18
CA LEU A 193 12.69 2.94 -13.17
C LEU A 193 12.89 4.24 -12.37
N PRO A 194 12.86 4.21 -11.03
CA PRO A 194 13.07 5.41 -10.21
C PRO A 194 14.53 5.91 -10.27
N PHE A 195 15.48 4.98 -10.31
CA PHE A 195 16.91 5.27 -10.26
C PHE A 195 17.66 4.54 -11.36
N ARG A 196 18.70 5.16 -11.90
CA ARG A 196 19.65 4.50 -12.79
C ARG A 196 21.03 4.60 -12.17
N VAL A 197 21.63 3.45 -11.91
CA VAL A 197 22.94 3.35 -11.25
C VAL A 197 23.97 2.95 -12.30
N LEU A 198 25.00 3.76 -12.48
CA LEU A 198 26.10 3.49 -13.41
C LEU A 198 27.37 3.29 -12.58
N PRO A 199 27.74 2.03 -12.27
CA PRO A 199 29.00 1.74 -11.62
C PRO A 199 30.14 1.72 -12.64
N THR A 200 31.30 2.22 -12.24
CA THR A 200 32.56 2.16 -12.98
C THR A 200 33.63 1.74 -11.99
N ILE A 201 34.15 0.52 -12.16
CA ILE A 201 35.20 -0.04 -11.32
C ILE A 201 36.48 -0.11 -12.16
N LYS A 202 37.56 0.49 -11.66
CA LYS A 202 38.89 0.44 -12.27
C LYS A 202 39.87 -0.18 -11.29
N GLU A 203 40.56 -1.23 -11.72
CA GLU A 203 41.65 -1.83 -10.95
C GLU A 203 42.97 -1.13 -11.36
N LEU A 204 43.59 -0.43 -10.41
CA LEU A 204 44.86 0.29 -10.61
C LEU A 204 46.00 -0.55 -10.00
N GLY A 205 46.54 -1.45 -10.82
CA GLY A 205 47.62 -2.35 -10.39
C GLY A 205 47.15 -3.47 -9.45
N ARG A 206 47.95 -3.80 -8.44
CA ARG A 206 47.68 -4.89 -7.48
C ARG A 206 47.14 -4.41 -6.13
N THR A 207 47.38 -3.17 -5.78
CA THR A 207 47.16 -2.63 -4.42
C THR A 207 46.08 -1.56 -4.37
N ARG A 208 45.57 -1.07 -5.50
CA ARG A 208 44.57 -0.01 -5.54
C ARG A 208 43.40 -0.36 -6.46
N MET A 209 42.20 -0.04 -6.00
CA MET A 209 40.98 -0.14 -6.78
C MET A 209 40.16 1.14 -6.63
N GLU A 210 39.77 1.74 -7.75
CA GLU A 210 38.94 2.93 -7.79
C GLU A 210 37.50 2.51 -8.17
N ILE A 211 36.54 2.84 -7.31
CA ILE A 211 35.12 2.64 -7.57
C ILE A 211 34.45 4.00 -7.73
N ASN A 212 33.84 4.24 -8.87
CA ASN A 212 32.94 5.37 -9.08
C ASN A 212 31.51 4.86 -9.30
N VAL A 213 30.57 5.27 -8.46
CA VAL A 213 29.15 4.95 -8.62
C VAL A 213 28.37 6.23 -8.85
N LYS A 214 27.74 6.34 -10.02
CA LYS A 214 26.83 7.44 -10.34
C LYS A 214 25.39 6.97 -10.22
N VAL A 215 24.59 7.66 -9.42
CA VAL A 215 23.16 7.40 -9.26
C VAL A 215 22.38 8.57 -9.84
N LYS A 216 21.58 8.30 -10.86
CA LYS A 216 20.69 9.26 -11.51
C LYS A 216 19.25 8.97 -11.11
N SER A 217 18.52 9.98 -10.67
CA SER A 217 17.07 9.87 -10.44
C SER A 217 16.30 10.23 -11.71
N ILE A 218 15.30 9.42 -12.06
CA ILE A 218 14.51 9.59 -13.31
C ILE A 218 13.07 10.04 -12.99
N PHE A 219 12.71 10.19 -11.71
CA PHE A 219 11.41 10.73 -11.30
C PHE A 219 11.40 12.27 -11.35
N GLY A 220 10.21 12.85 -11.53
CA GLY A 220 10.04 14.30 -11.72
C GLY A 220 10.57 15.15 -10.57
N ALA A 221 11.09 16.35 -10.88
CA ALA A 221 11.79 17.24 -9.94
C ALA A 221 10.98 17.64 -8.69
N LYS A 222 9.63 17.60 -8.75
CA LYS A 222 8.75 17.87 -7.61
C LYS A 222 8.75 16.76 -6.55
N MET A 223 9.24 15.57 -6.92
CA MET A 223 9.27 14.40 -6.05
C MET A 223 10.67 14.20 -5.47
N PHE A 224 10.74 13.55 -4.31
CA PHE A 224 11.98 13.17 -3.66
C PHE A 224 11.85 11.76 -3.09
N ALA A 225 12.93 10.99 -3.13
CA ALA A 225 13.04 9.73 -2.43
C ALA A 225 13.61 9.95 -1.02
N LEU A 226 13.23 9.09 -0.07
CA LEU A 226 13.71 9.14 1.30
C LEU A 226 14.50 7.87 1.63
N GLY A 227 15.53 8.02 2.47
CA GLY A 227 16.28 6.89 3.02
C GLY A 227 16.88 5.98 1.95
N VAL A 228 17.52 6.57 0.93
CA VAL A 228 18.21 5.80 -0.12
C VAL A 228 19.51 5.26 0.46
N VAL A 229 19.71 3.95 0.35
CA VAL A 229 20.90 3.24 0.81
C VAL A 229 21.47 2.43 -0.35
N VAL A 230 22.69 2.74 -0.75
CA VAL A 230 23.43 1.98 -1.78
C VAL A 230 24.51 1.17 -1.08
N LYS A 231 24.50 -0.14 -1.29
CA LYS A 231 25.48 -1.08 -0.75
C LYS A 231 26.39 -1.52 -1.90
N VAL A 232 27.63 -1.08 -1.88
CA VAL A 232 28.65 -1.41 -2.86
C VAL A 232 29.57 -2.46 -2.25
N PRO A 233 29.57 -3.70 -2.76
CA PRO A 233 30.47 -4.72 -2.24
C PRO A 233 31.92 -4.40 -2.60
N VAL A 234 32.82 -4.70 -1.66
CA VAL A 234 34.26 -4.56 -1.82
C VAL A 234 34.96 -5.88 -1.54
N PRO A 235 36.19 -6.09 -2.03
CA PRO A 235 36.94 -7.31 -1.75
C PRO A 235 37.25 -7.45 -0.26
N LYS A 236 37.31 -8.69 0.24
CA LYS A 236 37.71 -8.99 1.63
C LYS A 236 39.11 -8.51 2.00
N GLN A 237 39.98 -8.33 1.00
CA GLN A 237 41.36 -7.90 1.17
C GLN A 237 41.50 -6.37 1.30
N THR A 238 40.46 -5.67 1.74
CA THR A 238 40.46 -4.21 1.87
C THR A 238 41.16 -3.77 3.15
N ALA A 239 42.27 -3.03 3.02
CA ALA A 239 42.99 -2.44 4.16
C ALA A 239 42.37 -1.11 4.59
N LYS A 240 42.15 -0.22 3.61
CA LYS A 240 41.72 1.16 3.84
C LYS A 240 40.81 1.60 2.69
N THR A 241 39.80 2.39 3.03
CA THR A 241 38.88 2.99 2.06
C THR A 241 38.85 4.50 2.25
N SER A 242 39.20 5.26 1.21
CA SER A 242 38.90 6.68 1.12
C SER A 242 37.61 6.86 0.30
N PHE A 243 36.78 7.83 0.65
CA PHE A 243 35.52 8.08 -0.07
C PHE A 243 35.26 9.57 -0.21
N GLN A 244 34.79 9.96 -1.39
CA GLN A 244 34.28 11.28 -1.71
C GLN A 244 32.84 11.12 -2.21
N VAL A 245 31.91 11.83 -1.58
CA VAL A 245 30.48 11.76 -1.92
C VAL A 245 29.95 13.16 -2.21
N THR A 246 29.16 13.30 -3.27
CA THR A 246 28.48 14.58 -3.56
C THR A 246 27.33 14.84 -2.58
N SER A 247 26.61 13.78 -2.22
CA SER A 247 25.39 13.85 -1.41
C SER A 247 25.34 12.69 -0.42
N GLY A 248 24.92 12.95 0.82
CA GLY A 248 24.77 11.91 1.84
C GLY A 248 26.06 11.56 2.58
N ARG A 249 26.11 10.36 3.18
CA ARG A 249 27.26 9.88 3.97
C ARG A 249 27.57 8.44 3.59
N ALA A 250 28.84 8.16 3.26
CA ALA A 250 29.33 6.80 3.04
C ALA A 250 30.09 6.31 4.28
N LYS A 251 29.95 5.02 4.59
CA LYS A 251 30.73 4.33 5.62
C LYS A 251 31.10 2.94 5.12
N TYR A 252 32.35 2.54 5.31
CA TYR A 252 32.76 1.15 5.10
C TYR A 252 32.33 0.32 6.31
N ASN A 253 31.71 -0.84 6.04
CA ASN A 253 31.36 -1.81 7.05
C ASN A 253 32.11 -3.12 6.76
N ALA A 254 33.14 -3.40 7.56
CA ALA A 254 34.00 -4.57 7.41
C ALA A 254 33.27 -5.90 7.67
N ALA A 255 32.20 -5.91 8.49
CA ALA A 255 31.48 -7.14 8.81
C ALA A 255 30.70 -7.72 7.61
N ILE A 256 30.31 -6.86 6.66
CA ILE A 256 29.54 -7.23 5.46
C ILE A 256 30.34 -7.03 4.18
N ASP A 257 31.64 -6.68 4.28
CA ASP A 257 32.50 -6.37 3.14
C ASP A 257 31.85 -5.38 2.14
N CYS A 258 31.14 -4.37 2.65
CA CYS A 258 30.41 -3.41 1.81
C CYS A 258 30.65 -1.96 2.25
N ILE A 259 30.75 -1.08 1.26
CA ILE A 259 30.60 0.36 1.45
C ILE A 259 29.10 0.68 1.42
N VAL A 260 28.62 1.27 2.52
CA VAL A 260 27.22 1.66 2.68
C VAL A 260 27.10 3.17 2.51
N TRP A 261 26.48 3.59 1.42
CA TRP A 261 26.20 4.99 1.11
C TRP A 261 24.75 5.33 1.42
N LYS A 262 24.53 6.22 2.40
CA LYS A 262 23.20 6.62 2.88
C LYS A 262 22.90 8.06 2.49
N ILE A 263 21.78 8.26 1.80
CA ILE A 263 21.26 9.56 1.38
C ILE A 263 19.86 9.74 2.00
N ARG A 264 19.71 10.73 2.88
CA ARG A 264 18.46 10.96 3.61
C ARG A 264 17.32 11.38 2.67
N LYS A 265 17.61 12.27 1.73
CA LYS A 265 16.65 12.83 0.77
C LYS A 265 17.33 12.94 -0.59
N PHE A 266 16.72 12.35 -1.61
CA PHE A 266 17.23 12.37 -2.99
C PHE A 266 16.22 13.10 -3.88
N PRO A 267 16.49 14.31 -4.38
CA PRO A 267 15.58 15.06 -5.24
C PRO A 267 15.49 14.44 -6.65
N GLY A 268 14.35 14.56 -7.31
CA GLY A 268 14.15 14.04 -8.67
C GLY A 268 14.94 14.79 -9.73
N GLN A 269 15.22 14.13 -10.86
CA GLN A 269 16.03 14.64 -11.97
C GLN A 269 17.45 15.10 -11.58
N THR A 270 17.96 14.63 -10.45
CA THR A 270 19.33 14.92 -10.01
C THR A 270 20.23 13.69 -10.13
N GLU A 271 21.53 13.97 -10.20
CA GLU A 271 22.59 12.98 -10.20
C GLU A 271 23.42 13.16 -8.93
N SER A 272 23.81 12.05 -8.30
CA SER A 272 24.73 12.04 -7.18
C SER A 272 25.81 11.00 -7.44
N THR A 273 27.05 11.35 -7.17
CA THR A 273 28.18 10.46 -7.40
C THR A 273 28.89 10.14 -6.09
N MET A 274 29.47 8.95 -6.05
CA MET A 274 30.35 8.48 -4.99
C MET A 274 31.61 7.92 -5.64
N SER A 275 32.76 8.46 -5.27
CA SER A 275 34.08 7.94 -5.62
C SER A 275 34.70 7.33 -4.38
N ALA A 276 35.21 6.11 -4.48
CA ALA A 276 35.94 5.45 -3.41
C ALA A 276 37.28 4.91 -3.94
N GLU A 277 38.37 5.20 -3.23
CA GLU A 277 39.67 4.59 -3.46
C GLU A 277 39.89 3.52 -2.37
N ILE A 278 40.13 2.30 -2.80
CA ILE A 278 40.28 1.14 -1.95
C ILE A 278 41.71 0.65 -2.06
N GLU A 279 42.40 0.63 -0.92
CA GLU A 279 43.73 0.03 -0.80
C GLU A 279 43.56 -1.44 -0.41
N LEU A 280 44.15 -2.31 -1.23
CA LEU A 280 44.13 -3.76 -1.07
C LEU A 280 45.43 -4.25 -0.45
N ILE A 281 45.34 -5.24 0.45
CA ILE A 281 46.50 -5.91 1.01
C ILE A 281 47.11 -6.82 -0.06
N SER A 282 48.39 -6.63 -0.40
CA SER A 282 49.06 -7.50 -1.37
C SER A 282 49.24 -8.90 -0.79
N THR A 283 48.45 -9.86 -1.26
CA THR A 283 48.57 -11.27 -0.87
C THR A 283 49.41 -12.01 -1.91
N MET A 284 50.37 -12.83 -1.47
CA MET A 284 51.30 -13.60 -2.32
C MET A 284 50.65 -14.78 -3.06
N ALA A 285 49.36 -15.06 -2.83
CA ALA A 285 48.63 -16.16 -3.46
C ALA A 285 48.07 -15.77 -4.83
N GLU A 286 47.99 -16.75 -5.75
CA GLU A 286 47.44 -16.59 -7.10
C GLU A 286 46.07 -15.87 -7.08
N LYS A 287 45.93 -14.85 -7.94
CA LYS A 287 44.78 -13.95 -7.99
C LYS A 287 43.55 -14.73 -8.48
N LYS A 288 42.80 -15.38 -7.56
CA LYS A 288 41.46 -15.87 -7.86
C LYS A 288 40.65 -14.65 -8.32
N SER A 289 40.15 -14.69 -9.56
CA SER A 289 39.34 -13.60 -10.12
C SER A 289 38.18 -13.32 -9.17
N TRP A 290 38.16 -12.13 -8.58
CA TRP A 290 37.13 -11.76 -7.63
C TRP A 290 35.80 -11.70 -8.38
N THR A 291 34.91 -12.65 -8.08
CA THR A 291 33.53 -12.63 -8.57
C THR A 291 32.80 -11.49 -7.89
N ARG A 292 32.63 -10.40 -8.62
CA ARG A 292 32.05 -9.15 -8.14
C ARG A 292 30.58 -9.36 -7.82
N PRO A 293 30.16 -9.28 -6.54
CA PRO A 293 28.74 -9.35 -6.23
C PRO A 293 28.04 -8.10 -6.76
N PRO A 294 26.75 -8.18 -7.12
CA PRO A 294 26.02 -7.02 -7.59
C PRO A 294 25.89 -5.96 -6.49
N ILE A 295 25.89 -4.69 -6.90
CA ILE A 295 25.57 -3.56 -6.05
C ILE A 295 24.08 -3.61 -5.72
N GLN A 296 23.74 -3.53 -4.44
CA GLN A 296 22.36 -3.53 -3.97
C GLN A 296 21.92 -2.11 -3.63
N MET A 297 20.68 -1.77 -3.97
CA MET A 297 20.08 -0.48 -3.66
C MET A 297 18.76 -0.65 -2.93
N GLU A 298 18.65 -0.05 -1.77
CA GLU A 298 17.41 0.04 -1.01
C GLU A 298 16.93 1.48 -1.03
N PHE A 299 15.65 1.68 -1.33
CA PHE A 299 15.03 2.98 -1.25
C PHE A 299 13.57 2.84 -0.89
N GLN A 300 13.04 3.89 -0.27
CA GLN A 300 11.62 4.04 -0.08
C GLN A 300 11.23 5.44 -0.56
N THR A 301 10.47 5.51 -1.64
CA THR A 301 9.85 6.78 -2.01
C THR A 301 8.65 6.97 -1.09
N ASN A 302 8.88 7.67 0.01
CA ASN A 302 7.80 8.09 0.89
C ASN A 302 7.39 9.51 0.53
N ARG A 303 6.09 9.69 0.35
CA ARG A 303 5.44 10.97 0.62
C ARG A 303 4.70 10.82 1.95
N HIS A 304 5.24 11.39 3.01
CA HIS A 304 4.43 11.79 4.15
C HIS A 304 4.53 13.31 4.25
N GLN A 305 3.53 13.97 3.71
CA GLN A 305 3.15 15.29 4.19
C GLN A 305 1.67 15.45 3.85
N LYS A 306 0.86 15.66 4.89
CA LYS A 306 -0.55 16.07 4.83
C LYS A 306 -0.81 16.91 3.58
N CYS A 307 -1.50 16.35 2.60
CA CYS A 307 -2.07 17.13 1.51
C CYS A 307 -3.50 16.66 1.32
N TRP A 308 -4.43 17.50 1.77
CA TRP A 308 -5.88 17.47 1.55
C TRP A 308 -6.25 17.73 0.07
N PHE A 309 -5.41 17.31 -0.88
CA PHE A 309 -5.62 17.57 -2.29
C PHE A 309 -5.25 16.34 -3.12
N TRP A 310 -6.28 15.79 -3.77
CA TRP A 310 -6.29 14.71 -4.75
C TRP A 310 -5.38 14.90 -5.99
N GLN A 311 -4.52 15.93 -6.01
CA GLN A 311 -3.81 16.39 -7.23
C GLN A 311 -2.29 16.31 -7.18
N VAL A 312 -1.68 15.59 -6.25
CA VAL A 312 -0.23 15.39 -6.34
C VAL A 312 0.08 14.06 -7.02
N PRO A 313 0.68 14.05 -8.23
CA PRO A 313 1.16 12.83 -8.84
C PRO A 313 2.26 12.26 -7.95
N MET A 314 1.94 11.16 -7.28
CA MET A 314 2.91 10.33 -6.57
C MET A 314 3.62 9.44 -7.60
N PHE A 315 4.89 9.11 -7.34
CA PHE A 315 5.64 8.22 -8.21
C PHE A 315 5.10 6.79 -8.08
N THR A 316 4.66 6.24 -9.20
CA THR A 316 4.36 4.82 -9.35
C THR A 316 5.28 4.23 -10.40
N ALA A 317 5.93 3.12 -10.08
CA ALA A 317 6.84 2.45 -10.99
C ALA A 317 6.05 1.76 -12.11
N SER A 318 4.87 1.24 -11.79
CA SER A 318 3.92 0.68 -12.77
C SER A 318 3.23 1.74 -13.63
N GLY A 319 3.12 2.98 -13.14
CA GLY A 319 2.20 3.98 -13.67
C GLY A 319 0.76 3.88 -13.14
N LEU A 320 0.45 2.92 -12.25
CA LEU A 320 -0.91 2.63 -11.78
C LEU A 320 -1.48 3.81 -11.03
N ARG A 321 -2.72 4.15 -11.36
CA ARG A 321 -3.46 5.28 -10.80
C ARG A 321 -4.91 4.89 -10.58
N VAL A 322 -5.38 5.17 -9.37
CA VAL A 322 -6.78 5.11 -9.00
C VAL A 322 -7.51 6.28 -9.65
N ARG A 323 -8.53 5.98 -10.45
CA ARG A 323 -9.38 6.98 -11.11
C ARG A 323 -10.47 7.49 -10.19
N PHE A 324 -11.18 6.55 -9.60
CA PHE A 324 -12.28 6.81 -8.70
C PHE A 324 -12.39 5.65 -7.72
N LEU A 325 -12.79 5.99 -6.51
CA LEU A 325 -13.41 5.08 -5.57
C LEU A 325 -14.84 5.60 -5.40
N LYS A 326 -15.82 4.69 -5.43
CA LYS A 326 -17.22 5.04 -5.20
C LYS A 326 -17.75 4.13 -4.11
N VAL A 327 -18.29 4.73 -3.06
CA VAL A 327 -18.95 4.01 -1.98
C VAL A 327 -20.46 4.13 -2.19
N TRP A 328 -21.14 3.01 -2.34
CA TRP A 328 -22.59 2.96 -2.49
C TRP A 328 -23.21 2.35 -1.23
N GLU A 329 -23.97 3.17 -0.51
CA GLU A 329 -24.78 2.70 0.62
C GLU A 329 -26.17 3.32 0.57
N LYS A 330 -27.19 2.53 0.96
CA LYS A 330 -28.59 2.98 1.05
C LYS A 330 -28.77 4.17 2.00
N SER A 331 -27.91 4.29 2.99
CA SER A 331 -27.89 5.36 3.99
C SER A 331 -27.38 6.70 3.44
N GLY A 332 -26.70 6.70 2.28
CA GLY A 332 -26.28 7.92 1.58
C GLY A 332 -25.27 8.80 2.33
N TYR A 333 -24.49 8.26 3.28
CA TYR A 333 -23.50 9.06 3.98
C TYR A 333 -22.30 9.43 3.10
N ASN A 334 -21.71 10.60 3.35
CA ASN A 334 -20.52 11.06 2.65
C ASN A 334 -19.25 10.41 3.24
N THR A 335 -18.41 9.84 2.37
CA THR A 335 -17.14 9.19 2.74
C THR A 335 -15.96 10.10 2.42
N VAL A 336 -14.98 10.15 3.31
CA VAL A 336 -13.67 10.76 2.99
C VAL A 336 -12.72 9.67 2.52
N GLU A 337 -12.22 9.84 1.30
CA GLU A 337 -11.34 8.88 0.63
C GLU A 337 -9.90 9.40 0.61
N TRP A 338 -8.97 8.56 1.07
CA TRP A 338 -7.54 8.83 1.04
C TRP A 338 -6.84 7.81 0.18
N VAL A 339 -6.04 8.28 -0.79
CA VAL A 339 -5.21 7.41 -1.62
C VAL A 339 -3.75 7.79 -1.43
N ARG A 340 -2.91 6.79 -1.15
CA ARG A 340 -1.47 6.95 -1.02
C ARG A 340 -0.74 5.91 -1.86
N TYR A 341 0.29 6.36 -2.55
CA TYR A 341 1.20 5.50 -3.31
C TYR A 341 2.54 5.42 -2.58
N ILE A 342 3.04 4.19 -2.42
CA ILE A 342 4.30 3.89 -1.76
C ILE A 342 5.10 2.99 -2.69
N THR A 343 6.19 3.48 -3.25
CA THR A 343 7.14 2.64 -3.98
C THR A 343 8.33 2.30 -3.09
N LYS A 344 8.62 1.01 -2.96
CA LYS A 344 9.73 0.44 -2.22
C LYS A 344 10.65 -0.31 -3.20
N ALA A 345 11.94 -0.32 -2.90
CA ALA A 345 12.85 -1.28 -3.52
C ALA A 345 12.51 -2.70 -3.03
N GLY A 346 12.36 -3.63 -3.97
CA GLY A 346 12.46 -5.06 -3.69
C GLY A 346 13.92 -5.49 -3.90
N SER A 347 14.14 -6.43 -4.82
CA SER A 347 15.49 -6.82 -5.24
C SER A 347 16.02 -5.85 -6.29
N TYR A 348 16.81 -4.85 -5.89
CA TYR A 348 17.41 -3.87 -6.80
C TYR A 348 18.91 -4.10 -6.93
N GLU A 349 19.31 -4.89 -7.92
CA GLU A 349 20.67 -5.40 -8.09
C GLU A 349 21.30 -4.91 -9.39
N ILE A 350 22.52 -4.41 -9.31
CA ILE A 350 23.29 -3.94 -10.45
C ILE A 350 24.59 -4.73 -10.53
N ARG A 351 24.77 -5.49 -11.61
CA ARG A 351 26.02 -6.22 -11.87
C ARG A 351 27.15 -5.24 -12.18
N CYS A 352 28.37 -5.59 -11.78
CA CYS A 352 29.56 -4.74 -11.88
C CYS A 352 30.79 -5.49 -12.39
#